data_AF-A0A1M7YXI8-F1
#
_entry.id   AF-A0A1M7YXI8-F1
#
_cell.length_a   1.000
_cell.length_b   1.000
_cell.length_c   1.000
_cell.angle_alpha   90.00
_cell.angle_beta   90.00
_cell.angle_gamma   90.00
#
_symmetry.space_group_name_H-M   'P 1'
#
loop_
_entity.id
_entity.type
_entity.pdbx_description
1 polymer ?
#
loop_
_entity_poly.entity_id
_entity_poly.type
_entity_poly.pdbx_seq_one_letter_code
_entity_poly.pdbx_strand_id
1 'polypeptide(L)'
;MNIYRWFFLAAVLFLPCSGSLASEQMMLVSGAGYKALVTDIIEVCKQDYDLNIQASYGNFGQILAQINRSGMIQAVISSDNFFTDHHVKVSETYPVGDGTLVLAWRKGLHLSGPQDISKPEIRRFAIPHTRKALYGRAGWQFLQHTHLIQAVENKLYVVSTVPQVTAYLVAGEVDAGFVNLTDIQKVQHRIGGYIKIKSGYKPIHIVSGVLKGQSERERESLILFRQCISSTTVKKIAHRHGL
;
A
#
# COMPACT_ATOMS: atom_id res chain seq x y z
N MET A 1 -41.06 74.82 -5.70
CA MET A 1 -40.70 73.59 -6.43
C MET A 1 -39.18 73.56 -6.58
N ASN A 2 -38.48 72.86 -5.67
CA ASN A 2 -37.30 72.06 -6.02
C ASN A 2 -36.80 71.27 -4.80
N ILE A 3 -36.45 70.03 -5.11
CA ILE A 3 -36.18 68.86 -4.28
C ILE A 3 -34.69 68.80 -3.99
N TYR A 4 -34.27 68.51 -2.75
CA TYR A 4 -33.00 67.82 -2.52
C TYR A 4 -33.12 66.80 -1.39
N ARG A 5 -33.15 65.53 -1.81
CA ARG A 5 -33.12 64.30 -1.01
C ARG A 5 -31.74 64.16 -0.37
N TRP A 6 -31.67 64.02 0.95
CA TRP A 6 -30.45 63.58 1.63
C TRP A 6 -30.28 62.07 1.44
N PHE A 7 -29.23 61.68 0.70
CA PHE A 7 -28.80 60.30 0.55
C PHE A 7 -27.91 59.91 1.74
N PHE A 8 -28.34 58.91 2.50
CA PHE A 8 -27.50 58.17 3.43
C PHE A 8 -26.43 57.40 2.64
N LEU A 9 -25.15 57.69 2.85
CA LEU A 9 -24.04 56.88 2.32
C LEU A 9 -23.52 55.97 3.43
N ALA A 10 -24.03 54.75 3.51
CA ALA A 10 -23.46 53.70 4.35
C ALA A 10 -22.24 53.11 3.63
N ALA A 11 -21.04 53.39 4.15
CA ALA A 11 -19.81 52.79 3.66
C ALA A 11 -19.74 51.31 4.09
N VAL A 12 -20.01 50.40 3.16
CA VAL A 12 -19.81 48.96 3.35
C VAL A 12 -18.33 48.67 3.19
N LEU A 13 -17.63 48.41 4.30
CA LEU A 13 -16.27 47.87 4.28
C LEU A 13 -16.30 46.47 3.66
N PHE A 14 -15.79 46.34 2.43
CA PHE A 14 -15.44 45.05 1.84
C PHE A 14 -14.18 44.54 2.55
N LEU A 15 -14.34 43.62 3.51
CA LEU A 15 -13.24 42.79 3.98
C LEU A 15 -12.83 41.85 2.84
N PRO A 16 -11.58 41.90 2.35
CA PRO A 16 -11.10 40.87 1.45
C PRO A 16 -11.04 39.56 2.24
N CYS A 17 -11.92 38.63 1.88
CA CYS A 17 -11.86 37.26 2.33
C CYS A 17 -10.56 36.67 1.74
N SER A 18 -9.49 36.63 2.54
CA SER A 18 -8.29 35.88 2.20
C SER A 18 -8.71 34.43 2.02
N GLY A 19 -8.89 34.01 0.77
CA GLY A 19 -9.15 32.63 0.44
C GLY A 19 -8.04 31.79 1.05
N SER A 20 -8.37 30.95 2.03
CA SER A 20 -7.47 29.91 2.48
C SER A 20 -7.15 29.09 1.23
N LEU A 21 -5.92 29.17 0.74
CA LEU A 21 -5.42 28.25 -0.28
C LEU A 21 -5.58 26.86 0.33
N ALA A 22 -6.63 26.14 -0.06
CA ALA A 22 -6.78 24.75 0.31
C ALA A 22 -5.59 24.03 -0.32
N SER A 23 -4.65 23.58 0.52
CA SER A 23 -3.49 22.80 0.08
C SER A 23 -3.98 21.67 -0.81
N GLU A 24 -3.46 21.63 -2.04
CA GLU A 24 -3.88 20.71 -3.09
C GLU A 24 -3.73 19.26 -2.59
N GLN A 25 -4.84 18.53 -2.53
CA GLN A 25 -4.85 17.15 -2.06
C GLN A 25 -4.33 16.20 -3.14
N MET A 26 -3.24 15.49 -2.84
CA MET A 26 -2.68 14.46 -3.70
C MET A 26 -3.36 13.11 -3.44
N MET A 27 -3.63 12.35 -4.49
CA MET A 27 -4.18 11.00 -4.46
C MET A 27 -3.11 9.96 -4.76
N LEU A 28 -3.02 8.98 -3.88
CA LEU A 28 -2.10 7.85 -3.98
C LEU A 28 -2.88 6.53 -3.89
N VAL A 29 -2.46 5.51 -4.64
CA VAL A 29 -2.97 4.14 -4.47
C VAL A 29 -1.85 3.18 -4.15
N SER A 30 -2.15 2.16 -3.33
CA SER A 30 -1.15 1.15 -2.98
C SER A 30 -1.74 -0.25 -2.78
N GLY A 31 -0.87 -1.26 -2.84
CA GLY A 31 -1.20 -2.61 -2.43
C GLY A 31 -1.66 -2.66 -0.97
N ALA A 32 -2.75 -3.38 -0.70
CA ALA A 32 -3.36 -3.37 0.64
C ALA A 32 -2.42 -3.82 1.78
N GLY A 33 -1.45 -4.71 1.51
CA GLY A 33 -0.44 -5.14 2.49
C GLY A 33 0.59 -4.05 2.88
N TYR A 34 0.57 -2.89 2.24
CA TYR A 34 1.43 -1.74 2.55
C TYR A 34 0.69 -0.60 3.24
N LYS A 35 -0.58 -0.78 3.62
CA LYS A 35 -1.37 0.27 4.28
C LYS A 35 -0.63 0.90 5.46
N ALA A 36 -0.02 0.06 6.29
CA ALA A 36 0.79 0.47 7.44
C ALA A 36 1.92 1.43 7.05
N LEU A 37 2.80 1.00 6.15
CA LEU A 37 3.92 1.78 5.65
C LEU A 37 3.47 3.09 5.01
N VAL A 38 2.47 3.02 4.13
CA VAL A 38 1.99 4.20 3.40
C VAL A 38 1.35 5.22 4.35
N THR A 39 0.65 4.77 5.40
CA THR A 39 0.07 5.68 6.40
C THR A 39 1.17 6.50 7.09
N ASP A 40 2.25 5.84 7.54
CA ASP A 40 3.36 6.52 8.21
C ASP A 40 4.15 7.44 7.26
N ILE A 41 4.27 7.08 5.97
CA ILE A 41 4.84 7.96 4.93
C ILE A 41 3.97 9.21 4.76
N ILE A 42 2.65 9.06 4.69
CA ILE A 42 1.72 10.18 4.54
C ILE A 42 1.82 11.13 5.74
N GLU A 43 1.92 10.59 6.95
CA GLU A 43 2.10 11.40 8.16
C GLU A 43 3.38 12.26 8.09
N VAL A 44 4.50 11.66 7.66
CA VAL A 44 5.75 12.41 7.47
C VAL A 44 5.65 13.43 6.34
N CYS A 45 5.03 13.09 5.21
CA CYS A 45 4.83 14.07 4.14
C CYS A 45 3.97 15.25 4.61
N LYS A 46 2.99 15.00 5.49
CA LYS A 46 2.18 16.07 6.06
C LYS A 46 2.96 16.93 7.05
N GLN A 47 3.74 16.31 7.94
CA GLN A 47 4.48 17.02 8.99
C GLN A 47 5.67 17.82 8.45
N ASP A 48 6.46 17.22 7.56
CA ASP A 48 7.75 17.77 7.13
C ASP A 48 7.64 18.62 5.85
N TYR A 49 6.59 18.44 5.06
CA TYR A 49 6.42 19.07 3.73
C TYR A 49 5.07 19.76 3.54
N ASP A 50 4.20 19.79 4.55
CA ASP A 50 2.80 20.27 4.48
C ASP A 50 1.98 19.66 3.32
N LEU A 51 2.34 18.44 2.90
CA LEU A 51 1.70 17.76 1.78
C LEU A 51 0.53 16.91 2.27
N ASN A 52 -0.68 17.24 1.81
CA ASN A 52 -1.87 16.43 2.07
C ASN A 52 -1.99 15.31 1.04
N ILE A 53 -1.90 14.05 1.49
CA ILE A 53 -2.07 12.87 0.65
C ILE A 53 -3.28 12.07 1.13
N GLN A 54 -4.21 11.78 0.22
CA GLN A 54 -5.24 10.77 0.41
C GLN A 54 -4.84 9.48 -0.29
N ALA A 55 -4.83 8.38 0.46
CA ALA A 55 -4.51 7.07 -0.08
C ALA A 55 -5.70 6.12 -0.09
N SER A 56 -5.74 5.27 -1.12
CA SER A 56 -6.59 4.09 -1.18
C SER A 56 -5.77 2.82 -1.35
N TYR A 57 -6.38 1.68 -0.96
CA TYR A 57 -5.68 0.42 -0.85
C TYR A 57 -6.46 -0.71 -1.51
N GLY A 58 -5.77 -1.59 -2.23
CA GLY A 58 -6.44 -2.71 -2.89
C GLY A 58 -5.51 -3.78 -3.45
N ASN A 59 -6.11 -4.74 -4.14
CA ASN A 59 -5.42 -5.66 -5.03
C ASN A 59 -5.14 -4.99 -6.39
N PHE A 60 -4.39 -5.65 -7.28
CA PHE A 60 -4.03 -5.12 -8.59
C PHE A 60 -5.24 -4.70 -9.42
N GLY A 61 -6.33 -5.49 -9.42
CA GLY A 61 -7.53 -5.13 -10.17
C GLY A 61 -8.18 -3.83 -9.67
N GLN A 62 -8.23 -3.64 -8.36
CA GLN A 62 -8.76 -2.44 -7.72
C GLN A 62 -7.85 -1.22 -7.94
N ILE A 63 -6.53 -1.41 -7.92
CA ILE A 63 -5.56 -0.37 -8.23
C ILE A 63 -5.70 0.07 -9.69
N LEU A 64 -5.69 -0.88 -10.62
CA LEU A 64 -5.81 -0.60 -12.06
C LEU A 64 -7.13 0.08 -12.40
N ALA A 65 -8.24 -0.34 -11.77
CA ALA A 65 -9.53 0.31 -11.95
C ALA A 65 -9.52 1.79 -11.51
N GLN A 66 -8.71 2.14 -10.50
CA GLN A 66 -8.56 3.53 -10.07
C GLN A 66 -7.61 4.32 -10.97
N ILE A 67 -6.50 3.72 -11.39
CA ILE A 67 -5.55 4.35 -12.34
C ILE A 67 -6.24 4.70 -13.66
N ASN A 68 -7.13 3.81 -14.15
CA ASN A 68 -7.86 4.02 -15.40
C ASN A 68 -8.93 5.11 -15.31
N ARG A 69 -9.29 5.58 -14.10
CA ARG A 69 -10.11 6.78 -13.93
C ARG A 69 -9.21 7.99 -14.08
N SER A 70 -9.15 8.49 -15.32
CA SER A 70 -8.22 9.55 -15.75
C SER A 70 -8.14 10.72 -14.78
N GLY A 71 -6.92 11.20 -14.52
CA GLY A 71 -6.64 12.44 -13.80
C GLY A 71 -6.75 12.37 -12.27
N MET A 72 -7.34 11.31 -11.69
CA MET A 72 -7.55 11.27 -10.24
C MET A 72 -6.33 10.81 -9.44
N ILE A 73 -5.58 9.82 -9.93
CA ILE A 73 -4.44 9.25 -9.20
C ILE A 73 -3.13 9.87 -9.69
N GLN A 74 -2.28 10.34 -8.78
CA GLN A 74 -0.98 10.93 -9.12
C GLN A 74 0.16 9.92 -8.95
N ALA A 75 0.13 9.11 -7.88
CA ALA A 75 1.19 8.15 -7.59
C ALA A 75 0.66 6.77 -7.18
N VAL A 76 1.47 5.75 -7.42
CA VAL A 76 1.21 4.35 -7.07
C VAL A 76 2.39 3.80 -6.29
N ILE A 77 2.17 3.24 -5.10
CA ILE A 77 3.20 2.47 -4.39
C ILE A 77 2.94 0.97 -4.59
N SER A 78 3.82 0.31 -5.33
CA SER A 78 3.74 -1.10 -5.69
C SER A 78 5.13 -1.65 -6.03
N SER A 79 5.23 -2.90 -6.49
CA SER A 79 6.48 -3.42 -7.03
C SER A 79 6.84 -2.78 -8.38
N ASP A 80 8.12 -2.69 -8.71
CA ASP A 80 8.60 -2.26 -10.03
C ASP A 80 7.94 -3.03 -11.20
N ASN A 81 7.83 -4.36 -11.07
CA ASN A 81 7.21 -5.24 -12.05
C ASN A 81 5.70 -5.02 -12.22
N PHE A 82 5.01 -4.40 -11.26
CA PHE A 82 3.59 -4.07 -11.41
C PHE A 82 3.40 -3.11 -12.59
N PHE A 83 4.30 -2.12 -12.74
CA PHE A 83 4.21 -1.12 -13.78
C PHE A 83 4.44 -1.74 -15.17
N THR A 84 5.43 -2.62 -15.29
CA THR A 84 5.73 -3.31 -16.55
C THR A 84 4.66 -4.33 -16.91
N ASP A 85 4.24 -5.18 -15.98
CA ASP A 85 3.31 -6.28 -16.23
C ASP A 85 1.90 -5.78 -16.61
N HIS A 86 1.52 -4.61 -16.11
CA HIS A 86 0.20 -4.02 -16.33
C HIS A 86 0.23 -2.80 -17.27
N HIS A 87 1.36 -2.51 -17.91
CA HIS A 87 1.52 -1.39 -18.86
C HIS A 87 1.12 -0.04 -18.27
N VAL A 88 1.33 0.15 -16.96
CA VAL A 88 1.05 1.41 -16.27
C VAL A 88 2.20 2.37 -16.56
N LYS A 89 1.92 3.45 -17.29
CA LYS A 89 2.91 4.44 -17.69
C LYS A 89 3.25 5.36 -16.51
N VAL A 90 4.52 5.37 -16.12
CA VAL A 90 5.08 6.28 -15.12
C VAL A 90 6.05 7.26 -15.76
N SER A 91 6.16 8.48 -15.23
CA SER A 91 7.19 9.46 -15.62
C SER A 91 8.51 9.21 -14.89
N GLU A 92 8.43 8.70 -13.67
CA GLU A 92 9.55 8.55 -12.73
C GLU A 92 9.18 7.51 -11.68
N THR A 93 10.20 6.87 -11.10
CA THR A 93 10.06 5.91 -10.01
C THR A 93 11.04 6.22 -8.89
N TYR A 94 10.59 6.02 -7.65
CA TYR A 94 11.35 6.27 -6.44
C TYR A 94 11.44 4.98 -5.63
N PRO A 95 12.65 4.43 -5.38
CA PRO A 95 12.81 3.25 -4.54
C PRO A 95 12.31 3.49 -3.10
N VAL A 96 11.54 2.55 -2.58
CA VAL A 96 11.04 2.56 -1.19
C VAL A 96 11.74 1.49 -0.36
N GLY A 97 11.96 0.30 -0.92
CA GLY A 97 12.73 -0.79 -0.30
C GLY A 97 12.30 -2.18 -0.80
N ASP A 98 12.68 -3.24 -0.10
CA ASP A 98 12.52 -4.62 -0.58
C ASP A 98 11.48 -5.42 0.21
N GLY A 99 10.43 -5.86 -0.49
CA GLY A 99 9.35 -6.63 0.10
C GLY A 99 9.78 -8.05 0.48
N THR A 100 9.48 -8.47 1.72
CA THR A 100 9.74 -9.83 2.20
C THR A 100 8.46 -10.67 2.29
N LEU A 101 8.44 -11.83 1.64
CA LEU A 101 7.38 -12.84 1.80
C LEU A 101 7.52 -13.51 3.16
N VAL A 102 6.39 -13.78 3.81
CA VAL A 102 6.35 -14.39 5.13
C VAL A 102 5.33 -15.52 5.16
N LEU A 103 5.72 -16.64 5.77
CA LEU A 103 4.80 -17.67 6.24
C LEU A 103 4.43 -17.33 7.69
N ALA A 104 3.15 -17.12 7.97
CA ALA A 104 2.63 -16.84 9.31
C ALA A 104 1.61 -17.89 9.74
N TRP A 105 1.43 -18.07 11.05
CA TRP A 105 0.47 -19.04 11.61
C TRP A 105 -0.26 -18.49 12.83
N ARG A 106 -1.48 -18.99 13.08
CA ARG A 106 -2.33 -18.57 14.21
C ARG A 106 -1.75 -18.98 15.57
N LYS A 107 -2.28 -18.42 16.65
CA LYS A 107 -1.92 -18.82 18.02
C LYS A 107 -2.22 -20.30 18.27
N GLY A 108 -1.39 -20.92 19.11
CA GLY A 108 -1.50 -22.34 19.47
C GLY A 108 -0.92 -23.31 18.44
N LEU A 109 -0.22 -22.81 17.42
CA LEU A 109 0.55 -23.61 16.46
C LEU A 109 2.02 -23.21 16.51
N HIS A 110 2.89 -24.12 16.09
CA HIS A 110 4.33 -23.87 15.96
C HIS A 110 4.86 -24.50 14.68
N LEU A 111 5.41 -23.66 13.80
CA LEU A 111 6.07 -24.08 12.58
C LEU A 111 7.54 -23.71 12.66
N SER A 112 8.42 -24.67 12.35
CA SER A 112 9.87 -24.51 12.35
C SER A 112 10.41 -24.18 10.96
N GLY A 113 9.62 -24.43 9.91
CA GLY A 113 10.02 -24.21 8.52
C GLY A 113 8.84 -24.26 7.55
N PRO A 114 9.03 -23.83 6.30
CA PRO A 114 7.97 -23.88 5.29
C PRO A 114 7.45 -25.29 4.98
N GLN A 115 8.25 -26.34 5.21
CA GLN A 115 7.83 -27.73 5.03
C GLN A 115 6.70 -28.13 5.98
N ASP A 116 6.58 -27.48 7.13
CA ASP A 116 5.57 -27.77 8.14
C ASP A 116 4.15 -27.43 7.69
N ILE A 117 3.98 -26.70 6.58
CA ILE A 117 2.65 -26.50 5.99
C ILE A 117 2.01 -27.82 5.57
N SER A 118 2.77 -28.90 5.42
CA SER A 118 2.27 -30.25 5.14
C SER A 118 1.70 -30.99 6.35
N LYS A 119 1.99 -30.51 7.58
CA LYS A 119 1.53 -31.17 8.82
C LYS A 119 -0.01 -31.28 8.88
N PRO A 120 -0.54 -32.35 9.51
CA PRO A 120 -1.98 -32.58 9.60
C PRO A 120 -2.73 -31.54 10.44
N GLU A 121 -2.04 -30.86 11.36
CA GLU A 121 -2.58 -29.73 12.14
C GLU A 121 -2.88 -28.49 11.30
N ILE A 122 -2.26 -28.37 10.12
CA ILE A 122 -2.56 -27.31 9.15
C ILE A 122 -3.70 -27.81 8.27
N ARG A 123 -4.93 -27.39 8.57
CA ARG A 123 -6.17 -27.80 7.89
C ARG A 123 -6.69 -26.73 6.94
N ARG A 124 -6.31 -25.47 7.14
CA ARG A 124 -6.63 -24.34 6.27
C ARG A 124 -5.41 -23.47 6.05
N PHE A 125 -4.99 -23.33 4.81
CA PHE A 125 -3.83 -22.55 4.41
C PHE A 125 -4.25 -21.39 3.51
N ALA A 126 -4.09 -20.15 3.99
CA ALA A 126 -4.54 -18.97 3.26
C ALA A 126 -3.44 -18.36 2.37
N ILE A 127 -3.82 -17.94 1.16
CA ILE A 127 -2.95 -17.18 0.27
C ILE A 127 -3.72 -15.99 -0.34
N PRO A 128 -3.10 -14.82 -0.51
CA PRO A 128 -3.69 -13.76 -1.31
C PRO A 128 -3.84 -14.22 -2.77
N HIS A 129 -4.70 -13.56 -3.53
CA HIS A 129 -4.99 -13.98 -4.89
C HIS A 129 -3.73 -14.04 -5.76
N THR A 130 -3.42 -15.22 -6.30
CA THR A 130 -2.13 -15.53 -6.95
C THR A 130 -1.78 -14.66 -8.17
N ARG A 131 -2.80 -14.17 -8.89
CA ARG A 131 -2.63 -13.25 -10.03
C ARG A 131 -2.88 -11.77 -9.72
N LYS A 132 -3.57 -11.45 -8.61
CA LYS A 132 -4.07 -10.10 -8.32
C LYS A 132 -3.39 -9.47 -7.10
N ALA A 133 -2.53 -10.19 -6.40
CA ALA A 133 -1.81 -9.69 -5.25
C ALA A 133 -0.34 -10.10 -5.33
N LEU A 134 0.54 -9.16 -5.02
CA LEU A 134 1.99 -9.33 -5.07
C LEU A 134 2.47 -10.57 -4.29
N TYR A 135 2.00 -10.69 -3.05
CA TYR A 135 2.37 -11.79 -2.15
C TYR A 135 1.59 -13.07 -2.41
N GLY A 136 0.46 -12.99 -3.12
CA GLY A 136 -0.19 -14.18 -3.68
C GLY A 136 0.66 -14.79 -4.79
N ARG A 137 1.19 -13.94 -5.68
CA ARG A 137 2.10 -14.37 -6.75
C ARG A 137 3.40 -14.94 -6.19
N ALA A 138 4.02 -14.23 -5.25
CA ALA A 138 5.25 -14.67 -4.61
C ALA A 138 5.07 -15.97 -3.82
N GLY A 139 3.99 -16.09 -3.02
CA GLY A 139 3.66 -17.32 -2.31
C GLY A 139 3.44 -18.50 -3.25
N TRP A 140 2.77 -18.28 -4.39
CA TRP A 140 2.58 -19.34 -5.39
C TRP A 140 3.89 -19.77 -6.06
N GLN A 141 4.75 -18.81 -6.43
CA GLN A 141 6.08 -19.10 -6.97
C GLN A 141 6.93 -19.89 -5.98
N PHE A 142 6.87 -19.53 -4.70
CA PHE A 142 7.55 -20.24 -3.63
C PHE A 142 7.07 -21.70 -3.56
N LEU A 143 5.76 -21.94 -3.51
CA LEU A 143 5.21 -23.31 -3.49
C LEU A 143 5.63 -24.14 -4.70
N GLN A 144 5.68 -23.52 -5.89
CA GLN A 144 6.16 -24.16 -7.11
C GLN A 144 7.64 -24.54 -7.00
N HIS A 145 8.48 -23.59 -6.57
CA HIS A 145 9.91 -23.78 -6.44
C HIS A 145 10.29 -24.84 -5.39
N THR A 146 9.52 -24.95 -4.31
CA THR A 146 9.79 -25.89 -3.22
C THR A 146 8.96 -27.18 -3.31
N HIS A 147 8.23 -27.40 -4.40
CA HIS A 147 7.38 -28.59 -4.61
C HIS A 147 6.34 -28.81 -3.50
N LEU A 148 5.77 -27.72 -2.97
CA LEU A 148 4.83 -27.74 -1.84
C LEU A 148 3.36 -27.52 -2.25
N ILE A 149 3.06 -27.41 -3.54
CA ILE A 149 1.67 -27.18 -4.01
C ILE A 149 0.74 -28.29 -3.52
N GLN A 150 1.13 -29.55 -3.71
CA GLN A 150 0.31 -30.71 -3.32
C GLN A 150 0.04 -30.73 -1.81
N ALA A 151 0.96 -30.20 -0.99
CA ALA A 151 0.80 -30.13 0.45
C ALA A 151 -0.33 -29.19 0.89
N VAL A 152 -0.67 -28.19 0.06
CA VAL A 152 -1.69 -27.18 0.37
C VAL A 152 -2.95 -27.28 -0.49
N GLU A 153 -2.92 -28.02 -1.60
CA GLU A 153 -3.99 -28.06 -2.62
C GLU A 153 -5.38 -28.27 -2.02
N ASN A 154 -5.55 -29.30 -1.18
CA ASN A 154 -6.84 -29.66 -0.58
C ASN A 154 -7.25 -28.76 0.61
N LYS A 155 -6.42 -27.80 1.00
CA LYS A 155 -6.64 -26.90 2.13
C LYS A 155 -6.42 -25.43 1.80
N LEU A 156 -6.25 -25.12 0.52
CA LEU A 156 -5.92 -23.78 0.05
C LEU A 156 -7.14 -22.87 0.16
N TYR A 157 -6.97 -21.73 0.82
CA TYR A 157 -7.99 -20.71 0.96
C TYR A 157 -7.51 -19.41 0.31
N VAL A 158 -7.97 -19.16 -0.92
CA VAL A 158 -7.54 -17.99 -1.69
C VAL A 158 -8.41 -16.78 -1.35
N VAL A 159 -7.78 -15.71 -0.89
CA VAL A 159 -8.46 -14.44 -0.52
C VAL A 159 -7.99 -13.28 -1.38
N SER A 160 -8.68 -12.14 -1.31
CA SER A 160 -8.42 -11.01 -2.21
C SER A 160 -7.07 -10.32 -1.95
N THR A 161 -6.70 -10.15 -0.68
CA THR A 161 -5.57 -9.30 -0.27
C THR A 161 -4.78 -9.90 0.90
N VAL A 162 -3.58 -9.36 1.15
CA VAL A 162 -2.76 -9.75 2.32
C VAL A 162 -3.45 -9.46 3.66
N PRO A 163 -4.03 -8.26 3.89
CA PRO A 163 -4.71 -7.99 5.16
C PRO A 163 -5.86 -8.96 5.46
N GLN A 164 -6.49 -9.54 4.43
CA GLN A 164 -7.52 -10.57 4.63
C GLN A 164 -6.93 -11.88 5.16
N VAL A 165 -5.77 -12.33 4.66
CA VAL A 165 -5.03 -13.47 5.24
C VAL A 165 -4.70 -13.20 6.70
N THR A 166 -4.16 -12.01 6.98
CA THR A 166 -3.77 -11.61 8.34
C THR A 166 -4.96 -11.57 9.29
N ALA A 167 -6.11 -11.02 8.85
CA ALA A 167 -7.33 -11.03 9.64
C ALA A 167 -7.77 -12.46 10.00
N TYR A 168 -7.66 -13.40 9.05
CA TYR A 168 -8.09 -14.78 9.24
C TYR A 168 -7.15 -15.55 10.17
N LEU A 169 -5.84 -15.29 10.09
CA LEU A 169 -4.85 -15.83 11.02
C LEU A 169 -5.11 -15.36 12.46
N VAL A 170 -5.42 -14.07 12.61
CA VAL A 170 -5.72 -13.46 13.91
C VAL A 170 -7.03 -14.00 14.50
N ALA A 171 -8.05 -14.22 13.66
CA ALA A 171 -9.32 -14.82 14.06
C ALA A 171 -9.23 -16.34 14.29
N GLY A 172 -8.13 -16.97 13.89
CA GLY A 172 -7.98 -18.43 13.92
C GLY A 172 -8.84 -19.16 12.88
N GLU A 173 -9.37 -18.46 11.89
CA GLU A 173 -10.17 -19.05 10.81
C GLU A 173 -9.32 -19.91 9.88
N VAL A 174 -8.03 -19.58 9.76
CA VAL A 174 -7.01 -20.33 9.02
C VAL A 174 -5.80 -20.61 9.90
N ASP A 175 -5.12 -21.73 9.64
CA ASP A 175 -4.03 -22.21 10.48
C ASP A 175 -2.70 -21.53 10.15
N ALA A 176 -2.42 -21.40 8.85
CA ALA A 176 -1.23 -20.74 8.34
C ALA A 176 -1.54 -20.02 7.02
N GLY A 177 -0.66 -19.12 6.60
CA GLY A 177 -0.81 -18.45 5.31
C GLY A 177 0.37 -17.57 4.92
N PHE A 178 0.36 -17.15 3.66
CA PHE A 178 1.36 -16.24 3.11
C PHE A 178 0.93 -14.78 3.21
N VAL A 179 1.83 -13.95 3.73
CA VAL A 179 1.65 -12.52 3.93
C VAL A 179 2.97 -11.79 3.63
N ASN A 180 3.01 -10.48 3.85
CA ASN A 180 4.23 -9.69 3.83
C ASN A 180 4.67 -9.26 5.22
N LEU A 181 5.97 -9.02 5.38
CA LEU A 181 6.55 -8.63 6.66
C LEU A 181 5.94 -7.34 7.22
N THR A 182 5.70 -6.34 6.37
CA THR A 182 5.09 -5.06 6.78
C THR A 182 3.72 -5.22 7.42
N ASP A 183 2.87 -6.10 6.87
CA ASP A 183 1.51 -6.31 7.38
C ASP A 183 1.54 -7.11 8.69
N ILE A 184 2.38 -8.15 8.77
CA ILE A 184 2.41 -9.05 9.93
C ILE A 184 3.04 -8.42 11.17
N GLN A 185 3.99 -7.49 11.02
CA GLN A 185 4.68 -6.83 12.14
C GLN A 185 3.71 -6.11 13.10
N LYS A 186 2.62 -5.53 12.59
CA LYS A 186 1.61 -4.83 13.41
C LYS A 186 0.79 -5.78 14.28
N VAL A 187 0.69 -7.05 13.90
CA VAL A 187 -0.15 -8.05 14.59
C VAL A 187 0.62 -9.23 15.14
N GLN A 188 1.95 -9.16 15.19
CA GLN A 188 2.81 -10.27 15.64
C GLN A 188 2.42 -10.84 17.01
N HIS A 189 1.93 -10.00 17.94
CA HIS A 189 1.47 -10.39 19.28
C HIS A 189 0.10 -11.11 19.27
N ARG A 190 -0.60 -11.11 18.13
CA ARG A 190 -1.93 -11.71 17.92
C ARG A 190 -1.89 -13.03 17.17
N ILE A 191 -0.74 -13.42 16.66
CA ILE A 191 -0.51 -14.68 15.92
C ILE A 191 0.43 -15.60 16.72
N GLY A 192 0.65 -16.83 16.23
CA GLY A 192 1.55 -17.80 16.86
C GLY A 192 3.01 -17.61 16.49
N GLY A 193 3.27 -17.01 15.33
CA GLY A 193 4.62 -16.71 14.85
C GLY A 193 4.65 -16.57 13.34
N TYR A 194 5.85 -16.30 12.83
CA TYR A 194 6.10 -16.22 11.39
C TYR A 194 7.56 -16.53 11.03
N ILE A 195 7.77 -16.94 9.78
CA ILE A 195 9.09 -17.19 9.18
C ILE A 195 9.23 -16.34 7.92
N LYS A 196 10.35 -15.61 7.81
CA LYS A 196 10.71 -14.85 6.60
C LYS A 196 11.20 -15.81 5.53
N ILE A 197 10.66 -15.69 4.32
CA ILE A 197 11.08 -16.45 3.16
C ILE A 197 11.88 -15.48 2.27
N LYS A 198 13.15 -15.77 2.01
CA LYS A 198 14.07 -14.87 1.28
C LYS A 198 14.31 -15.26 -0.18
N SER A 199 13.90 -16.45 -0.59
CA SER A 199 14.17 -17.00 -1.93
C SER A 199 13.03 -17.93 -2.38
N GLY A 200 13.09 -18.37 -3.65
CA GLY A 200 12.06 -19.22 -4.27
C GLY A 200 10.93 -18.45 -4.94
N TYR A 201 11.04 -17.12 -5.04
CA TYR A 201 10.12 -16.26 -5.77
C TYR A 201 10.89 -15.08 -6.37
N LYS A 202 10.30 -14.38 -7.35
CA LYS A 202 10.95 -13.21 -7.96
C LYS A 202 11.12 -12.10 -6.91
N PRO A 203 12.28 -11.41 -6.85
CA PRO A 203 12.48 -10.27 -5.96
C PRO A 203 11.34 -9.25 -6.05
N ILE A 204 11.05 -8.62 -4.91
CA ILE A 204 9.94 -7.67 -4.77
C ILE A 204 10.54 -6.29 -4.44
N HIS A 205 10.88 -5.53 -5.47
CA HIS A 205 11.40 -4.18 -5.30
C HIS A 205 10.23 -3.20 -5.22
N ILE A 206 9.99 -2.62 -4.06
CA ILE A 206 8.89 -1.66 -3.85
C ILE A 206 9.35 -0.27 -4.22
N VAL A 207 8.56 0.36 -5.08
CA VAL A 207 8.79 1.70 -5.61
C VAL A 207 7.50 2.52 -5.53
N SER A 208 7.66 3.83 -5.48
CA SER A 208 6.60 4.78 -5.77
C SER A 208 6.75 5.24 -7.22
N GLY A 209 5.77 4.95 -8.06
CA GLY A 209 5.72 5.43 -9.44
C GLY A 209 4.78 6.63 -9.57
N VAL A 210 5.29 7.75 -10.08
CA VAL A 210 4.44 8.90 -10.45
C VAL A 210 3.89 8.64 -11.85
N LEU A 211 2.57 8.73 -12.01
CA LEU A 211 1.90 8.38 -13.26
C LEU A 211 2.20 9.40 -14.37
N LYS A 212 2.32 8.93 -15.60
CA LYS A 212 2.49 9.81 -16.77
C LYS A 212 1.22 10.63 -17.00
N GLY A 213 1.38 11.87 -17.47
CA GLY A 213 0.28 12.81 -17.67
C GLY A 213 -0.01 13.69 -16.46
N GLN A 214 0.76 13.52 -15.38
CA GLN A 214 0.86 14.48 -14.29
C GLN A 214 1.88 15.56 -14.71
N SER A 215 1.44 16.78 -15.00
CA SER A 215 2.30 17.89 -15.42
C SER A 215 2.97 18.56 -14.20
N GLU A 216 4.29 18.70 -14.24
CA GLU A 216 5.06 19.41 -13.20
C GLU A 216 4.77 20.91 -13.15
N ARG A 217 4.36 21.51 -14.28
CA ARG A 217 4.16 22.95 -14.40
C ARG A 217 2.99 23.49 -13.57
N GLU A 218 2.16 22.63 -12.97
CA GLU A 218 0.84 23.01 -12.47
C GLU A 218 0.54 22.54 -11.02
N ARG A 219 1.42 21.76 -10.36
CA ARG A 219 1.10 21.16 -9.05
C ARG A 219 2.27 21.12 -8.07
N GLU A 220 2.27 22.05 -7.12
CA GLU A 220 3.20 22.12 -5.98
C GLU A 220 3.23 20.79 -5.19
N SER A 221 2.08 20.13 -5.07
CA SER A 221 1.91 18.84 -4.40
C SER A 221 2.85 17.74 -4.93
N LEU A 222 3.11 17.69 -6.25
CA LEU A 222 4.02 16.72 -6.86
C LEU A 222 5.48 17.02 -6.53
N ILE A 223 5.87 18.30 -6.49
CA ILE A 223 7.24 18.71 -6.12
C ILE A 223 7.52 18.28 -4.68
N LEU A 224 6.61 18.61 -3.76
CA LEU A 224 6.70 18.23 -2.35
C LEU A 224 6.70 16.70 -2.19
N PHE A 225 5.90 15.98 -2.99
CA PHE A 225 5.87 14.53 -2.94
C PHE A 225 7.22 13.91 -3.30
N ARG A 226 7.87 14.39 -4.37
CA ARG A 226 9.19 13.91 -4.80
C ARG A 226 10.25 14.10 -3.72
N GLN A 227 10.23 15.26 -3.05
CA GLN A 227 11.11 15.54 -1.94
C GLN A 227 10.82 14.60 -0.76
N CYS A 228 9.55 14.45 -0.38
CA CYS A 228 9.14 13.58 0.72
C CYS A 228 9.53 12.11 0.47
N ILE A 229 9.11 11.52 -0.67
CA ILE A 229 9.28 10.10 -0.95
C ILE A 229 10.76 9.71 -1.09
N SER A 230 11.61 10.64 -1.51
CA SER A 230 13.06 10.44 -1.65
C SER A 230 13.84 10.63 -0.34
N SER A 231 13.18 11.16 0.70
CA SER A 231 13.83 11.58 1.94
C SER A 231 14.45 10.41 2.72
N THR A 232 15.48 10.72 3.50
CA THR A 232 16.08 9.74 4.43
C THR A 232 15.10 9.32 5.52
N THR A 233 14.14 10.18 5.89
CA THR A 233 13.07 9.87 6.84
C THR A 233 12.16 8.76 6.30
N VAL A 234 11.71 8.87 5.05
CA VAL A 234 10.90 7.81 4.40
C VAL A 234 11.67 6.50 4.29
N LYS A 235 12.96 6.53 3.95
CA LYS A 235 13.81 5.31 3.94
C LYS A 235 13.88 4.65 5.33
N LYS A 236 14.01 5.43 6.40
CA LYS A 236 13.98 4.91 7.79
C LYS A 236 12.61 4.34 8.16
N ILE A 237 11.52 4.96 7.71
CA ILE A 237 10.17 4.41 7.88
C ILE A 237 10.06 3.06 7.18
N ALA A 238 10.43 2.97 5.90
CA ALA A 238 10.40 1.73 5.14
C ALA A 238 11.16 0.59 5.85
N HIS A 239 12.37 0.87 6.33
CA HIS A 239 13.16 -0.10 7.09
C HIS A 239 12.46 -0.56 8.40
N ARG A 240 11.82 0.35 9.15
CA ARG A 240 11.04 -0.03 10.34
C ARG A 240 9.85 -0.93 10.02
N HIS A 241 9.29 -0.80 8.82
CA HIS A 241 8.22 -1.64 8.27
C HIS A 241 8.72 -2.91 7.57
N GLY A 242 10.01 -3.23 7.71
CA GLY A 242 10.60 -4.47 7.22
C GLY A 242 10.84 -4.51 5.70
N LEU A 243 11.02 -3.33 5.08
CA LEU A 243 11.56 -3.18 3.73
C LEU A 243 13.08 -2.94 3.74
#